data_AF-A0A2U1TCH3-F1
#
_entry.id   AF-A0A2U1TCH3-F1
#
_cell.length_a   1.000
_cell.length_b   1.000
_cell.length_c   1.000
_cell.angle_alpha   90.00
_cell.angle_beta   90.00
_cell.angle_gamma   90.00
#
_symmetry.space_group_name_H-M   'P 1'
#
loop_
_entity.id
_entity.type
_entity.pdbx_description
1 polymer ?
#
loop_
_entity_poly.entity_id
_entity_poly.type
_entity_poly.pdbx_seq_one_letter_code
_entity_poly.pdbx_strand_id
1 'polypeptide(L)'
;MDPFWSTLIATIAGSVVGAAAAGGVAWVVFRRESRQNYEARLDEALAGIVLAIPARVRELDAYQDQLDELDRQSPTRNPNDDPLPPGPYELSVRLEATRMVARNADARTLGEVASAFYSVVNLPPIEQRARLSQLPELIRKWRLGELGKQPWTAFTRFAFDVDRRAGTTPPPPWDPMGRVVTKHNQSGL
;
A
#
# COMPACT_ATOMS: atom_id res chain seq x y z
N MET A 1 12.39 49.95 -47.72
CA MET A 1 12.91 49.36 -46.48
C MET A 1 14.02 48.41 -46.85
N ASP A 2 15.20 48.57 -46.27
CA ASP A 2 16.39 47.81 -46.69
C ASP A 2 16.26 46.32 -46.33
N PRO A 3 16.58 45.41 -47.26
CA PRO A 3 16.46 43.95 -47.08
C PRO A 3 17.36 43.40 -45.95
N PHE A 4 18.39 44.16 -45.58
CA PHE A 4 19.26 43.85 -44.45
C PHE A 4 18.50 43.86 -43.10
N TRP A 5 17.68 44.89 -42.86
CA TRP A 5 16.95 45.04 -41.60
C TRP A 5 15.83 44.01 -41.44
N SER A 6 15.17 43.61 -42.53
CA SER A 6 14.12 42.58 -42.50
C SER A 6 14.69 41.19 -42.22
N THR A 7 15.87 40.87 -42.76
CA THR A 7 16.53 39.57 -42.54
C THR A 7 17.06 39.46 -41.11
N LEU A 8 17.66 40.53 -40.59
CA LEU A 8 18.16 40.56 -39.20
C LEU A 8 17.03 40.34 -38.18
N ILE A 9 15.89 41.02 -38.37
CA ILE A 9 14.70 40.88 -37.50
C ILE A 9 14.11 39.46 -37.61
N ALA A 10 14.05 38.88 -38.82
CA ALA A 10 13.55 37.53 -39.03
C ALA A 10 14.42 36.46 -38.34
N THR A 11 15.75 36.61 -38.38
CA THR A 11 16.68 35.67 -37.71
C THR A 11 16.58 35.78 -36.18
N ILE A 12 16.45 36.99 -35.63
CA ILE A 12 16.27 37.21 -34.18
C ILE A 12 14.90 36.68 -33.72
N ALA A 13 13.83 36.98 -34.45
CA ALA A 13 12.50 36.48 -34.12
C ALA A 13 12.42 34.95 -34.22
N GLY A 14 13.00 34.35 -35.26
CA GLY A 14 13.04 32.90 -35.44
C GLY A 14 13.84 32.17 -34.35
N SER A 15 14.95 32.74 -33.90
CA SER A 15 15.77 32.17 -32.83
C SER A 15 15.10 32.27 -31.46
N VAL A 16 14.41 33.38 -31.15
CA VAL A 16 13.63 33.53 -29.91
C VAL A 16 12.43 32.57 -29.87
N VAL A 17 11.69 32.45 -30.98
CA VAL A 17 10.55 31.52 -31.07
C VAL A 17 11.03 30.07 -30.99
N GLY A 18 12.13 29.73 -31.66
CA GLY A 18 12.75 28.40 -31.58
C GLY A 18 13.21 28.05 -30.16
N ALA A 19 13.85 28.97 -29.45
CA ALA A 19 14.30 28.78 -28.07
C ALA A 19 13.13 28.64 -27.09
N ALA A 20 12.07 29.44 -27.25
CA ALA A 20 10.86 29.33 -26.43
C ALA A 20 10.11 28.00 -26.65
N ALA A 21 10.00 27.56 -27.90
CA ALA A 21 9.40 26.26 -28.23
C ALA A 21 10.24 25.10 -27.68
N ALA A 22 11.57 25.14 -27.83
CA ALA A 22 12.48 24.14 -27.28
C ALA A 22 12.43 24.09 -25.75
N GLY A 23 12.39 25.25 -25.08
CA GLY A 23 12.25 25.35 -23.62
C GLY A 23 10.90 24.81 -23.13
N GLY A 24 9.80 25.09 -23.85
CA GLY A 24 8.48 24.54 -23.54
C GLY A 24 8.42 23.02 -23.67
N VAL A 25 8.97 22.46 -24.76
CA VAL A 25 9.06 21.01 -24.97
C VAL A 25 9.95 20.35 -23.91
N ALA A 26 11.12 20.92 -23.62
CA ALA A 26 12.02 20.42 -22.59
C ALA A 26 11.35 20.41 -21.20
N TRP A 27 10.59 21.46 -20.86
CA TRP A 27 9.85 21.51 -19.61
C TRP A 27 8.74 20.46 -19.53
N VAL A 28 7.99 20.23 -20.61
CA VAL A 28 6.97 19.17 -20.67
C VAL A 28 7.59 17.79 -20.53
N VAL A 29 8.70 17.53 -21.22
CA VAL A 29 9.45 16.26 -21.12
C VAL A 29 9.97 16.06 -19.71
N PHE A 30 10.64 17.05 -19.12
CA PHE A 30 11.18 16.98 -17.76
C PHE A 30 10.07 16.79 -16.72
N ARG A 31 8.91 17.44 -16.90
CA ARG A 31 7.74 17.27 -16.02
C ARG A 31 7.13 15.87 -16.17
N ARG A 32 7.12 15.30 -17.37
CA ARG A 32 6.65 13.93 -17.62
C ARG A 32 7.59 12.90 -17.02
N GLU A 33 8.89 13.08 -17.20
CA GLU A 33 9.94 12.23 -16.63
C GLU A 33 9.94 12.29 -15.10
N SER A 34 9.80 13.49 -14.52
CA SER A 34 9.64 13.64 -13.06
C SER A 34 8.39 12.96 -12.52
N ARG A 35 7.29 12.94 -13.28
CA ARG A 35 6.06 12.22 -12.89
C ARG A 35 6.27 10.71 -12.98
N GLN A 36 6.85 10.21 -14.07
CA GLN A 36 7.13 8.78 -14.25
C GLN A 36 8.08 8.26 -13.18
N ASN A 37 9.15 9.00 -12.87
CA ASN A 37 10.10 8.65 -11.81
C ASN A 37 9.45 8.68 -10.42
N TYR A 38 8.48 9.57 -10.20
CA TYR A 38 7.71 9.59 -8.96
C TYR A 38 6.81 8.35 -8.83
N GLU A 39 6.00 8.06 -9.86
CA GLU A 39 5.09 6.90 -9.85
C GLU A 39 5.87 5.59 -9.69
N ALA A 40 7.01 5.44 -10.40
CA ALA A 40 7.85 4.25 -10.29
C ALA A 40 8.40 4.03 -8.87
N ARG A 41 8.92 5.09 -8.23
CA ARG A 41 9.44 5.02 -6.85
C ARG A 41 8.33 4.71 -5.84
N LEU A 42 7.14 5.30 -6.06
CA LEU A 42 5.99 5.04 -5.22
C LEU A 42 5.52 3.59 -5.36
N ASP A 43 5.42 3.07 -6.58
CA ASP A 43 5.01 1.69 -6.85
C ASP A 43 6.02 0.67 -6.30
N GLU A 44 7.32 0.95 -6.40
CA GLU A 44 8.37 0.13 -5.78
C GLU A 44 8.24 0.09 -4.25
N ALA A 45 8.02 1.24 -3.62
CA ALA A 45 7.83 1.33 -2.17
C ALA A 45 6.55 0.58 -1.73
N LEU A 46 5.46 0.72 -2.47
CA LEU A 46 4.21 -0.02 -2.23
C LEU A 46 4.35 -1.52 -2.44
N ALA A 47 5.10 -1.95 -3.45
CA ALA A 47 5.43 -3.36 -3.65
C ALA A 47 6.18 -3.92 -2.45
N GLY A 48 7.11 -3.14 -1.88
CA GLY A 48 7.79 -3.47 -0.63
C GLY A 48 6.82 -3.72 0.54
N ILE A 49 5.81 -2.88 0.72
CA ILE A 49 4.76 -3.06 1.74
C ILE A 49 3.95 -4.34 1.46
N VAL A 50 3.49 -4.52 0.22
CA VAL A 50 2.66 -5.66 -0.18
C VAL A 50 3.41 -6.99 -0.01
N LEU A 51 4.72 -7.02 -0.26
CA LEU A 51 5.56 -8.21 -0.06
C LEU A 51 5.87 -8.50 1.41
N ALA A 52 5.93 -7.46 2.26
CA ALA A 52 6.17 -7.63 3.70
C ALA A 52 4.94 -8.14 4.46
N ILE A 53 3.72 -7.89 3.95
CA ILE A 53 2.47 -8.32 4.61
C ILE A 53 2.38 -9.85 4.75
N PRO A 54 2.61 -10.68 3.71
CA PRO A 54 2.62 -12.13 3.84
C PRO A 54 3.68 -12.65 4.82
N ALA A 55 4.86 -12.03 4.87
CA ALA A 55 5.90 -12.40 5.83
C ALA A 55 5.42 -12.17 7.26
N ARG A 56 4.82 -10.99 7.51
CA ARG A 56 4.22 -10.67 8.81
C ARG A 56 3.08 -11.61 9.21
N VAL A 57 2.21 -11.97 8.26
CA VAL A 57 1.12 -12.92 8.52
C VAL A 57 1.69 -14.29 8.92
N ARG A 58 2.75 -14.77 8.27
CA ARG A 58 3.40 -16.04 8.66
C ARG A 58 4.02 -15.99 10.05
N GLU A 59 4.61 -14.87 10.45
CA GLU A 59 5.13 -14.70 11.82
C GLU A 59 4.02 -14.78 12.86
N LEU A 60 2.87 -14.14 12.58
CA LEU A 60 1.70 -14.18 13.46
C LEU A 60 1.10 -15.58 13.55
N ASP A 61 1.03 -16.31 12.43
CA ASP A 61 0.56 -17.70 12.40
C ASP A 61 1.49 -18.61 13.20
N ALA A 62 2.81 -18.49 13.01
CA ALA A 62 3.79 -19.28 13.77
C ALA A 62 3.74 -18.97 15.28
N TYR A 63 3.49 -17.72 15.65
CA TYR A 63 3.31 -17.31 17.04
C TYR A 63 2.03 -17.90 17.64
N GLN A 64 0.92 -17.88 16.90
CA GLN A 64 -0.33 -18.52 17.33
C GLN A 64 -0.17 -20.03 17.50
N ASP A 65 0.50 -20.70 16.56
CA ASP A 65 0.78 -22.15 16.66
C ASP A 65 1.61 -22.49 17.91
N GLN A 66 2.56 -21.62 18.29
CA GLN A 66 3.32 -21.77 19.53
C GLN A 66 2.45 -21.62 20.78
N LEU A 67 1.55 -20.62 20.81
CA LEU A 67 0.61 -20.44 21.92
C LEU A 67 -0.31 -21.66 22.05
N ASP A 68 -0.89 -22.13 20.93
CA ASP A 68 -1.78 -23.28 20.91
C ASP A 68 -1.10 -24.58 21.36
N GLU A 69 0.20 -24.75 21.05
CA GLU A 69 1.00 -25.89 21.52
C GLU A 69 1.31 -25.78 23.02
N LEU A 70 1.63 -24.58 23.52
CA LEU A 70 1.87 -24.36 24.94
C LEU A 70 0.59 -24.60 25.77
N ASP A 71 -0.56 -24.20 25.25
CA ASP A 71 -1.86 -24.45 25.89
C ASP A 71 -2.21 -25.94 25.91
N ARG A 72 -1.84 -26.70 24.86
CA ARG A 72 -1.96 -28.17 24.83
C ARG A 72 -1.06 -28.84 25.86
N GLN A 73 0.19 -28.38 26.00
CA GLN A 73 1.18 -28.98 26.90
C GLN A 73 0.94 -28.60 28.37
N SER A 74 0.40 -27.41 28.63
CA SER A 74 0.21 -26.89 29.99
C SER A 74 -1.02 -25.98 30.07
N PRO A 75 -2.24 -26.54 30.18
CA PRO A 75 -3.49 -25.78 30.19
C PRO A 75 -3.67 -24.81 31.36
N THR A 76 -2.85 -24.95 32.41
CA THR A 76 -2.88 -24.11 33.62
C THR A 76 -1.71 -23.13 33.69
N ARG A 77 -0.95 -22.96 32.59
CA ARG A 77 0.22 -22.08 32.58
C ARG A 77 -0.19 -20.63 32.82
N ASN A 78 0.73 -19.87 33.40
CA ASN A 78 0.55 -18.45 33.59
C ASN A 78 0.74 -17.73 32.23
N PRO A 79 -0.23 -16.92 31.77
CA PRO A 79 -0.09 -16.14 30.52
C PRO A 79 1.09 -15.16 30.52
N ASN A 80 1.66 -14.84 31.69
CA ASN A 80 2.86 -14.02 31.79
C ASN A 80 4.14 -14.75 31.34
N ASP A 81 4.09 -16.08 31.20
CA ASP A 81 5.19 -16.90 30.69
C ASP A 81 5.09 -17.13 29.17
N ASP A 82 4.19 -16.40 28.49
CA ASP A 82 4.03 -16.46 27.05
C ASP A 82 5.27 -15.94 26.33
N PRO A 83 5.63 -16.55 25.18
CA PRO A 83 6.68 -15.99 24.34
C PRO A 83 6.31 -14.56 23.92
N LEU A 84 7.32 -13.71 23.71
CA LEU A 84 7.06 -12.35 23.25
C LEU A 84 6.45 -12.37 21.84
N PRO A 85 5.41 -11.56 21.57
CA PRO A 85 4.84 -11.47 20.24
C PRO A 85 5.86 -10.89 19.25
N PRO A 86 5.84 -11.32 17.97
CA PRO A 86 6.76 -10.80 16.97
C PRO A 86 6.52 -9.30 16.79
N GLY A 87 7.59 -8.49 16.76
CA GLY A 87 7.47 -7.03 16.64
C GLY A 87 7.07 -6.56 15.22
N PRO A 88 6.40 -5.40 15.07
CA PRO A 88 5.91 -4.89 13.78
C PRO A 88 7.00 -4.24 12.89
N TYR A 89 8.28 -4.43 13.22
CA TYR A 89 9.38 -3.55 12.81
C TYR A 89 9.49 -3.40 11.28
N GLU A 90 9.57 -4.50 10.53
CA GLU A 90 9.81 -4.43 9.09
C GLU A 90 8.70 -3.65 8.35
N LEU A 91 7.43 -3.98 8.65
CA LEU A 91 6.30 -3.33 8.01
C LEU A 91 6.18 -1.85 8.42
N SER A 92 6.49 -1.52 9.68
CA SER A 92 6.53 -0.13 10.15
C SER A 92 7.58 0.71 9.41
N VAL A 93 8.79 0.17 9.24
CA VAL A 93 9.89 0.84 8.53
C VAL A 93 9.53 1.08 7.07
N ARG A 94 8.93 0.08 6.41
CA ARG A 94 8.51 0.20 5.00
C ARG A 94 7.39 1.23 4.83
N LEU A 95 6.44 1.30 5.76
CA LEU A 95 5.39 2.32 5.76
C LEU A 95 5.96 3.73 5.90
N GLU A 96 6.90 3.95 6.83
CA GLU A 96 7.56 5.25 6.99
C GLU A 96 8.44 5.61 5.79
N ALA A 97 9.20 4.66 5.25
CA ALA A 97 9.99 4.87 4.04
C ALA A 97 9.10 5.27 2.84
N THR A 98 7.94 4.63 2.69
CA THR A 98 6.98 4.95 1.62
C THR A 98 6.40 6.36 1.81
N ARG A 99 6.13 6.78 3.05
CA ARG A 99 5.66 8.14 3.37
C ARG A 99 6.70 9.21 3.02
N MET A 100 8.00 8.92 3.14
CA MET A 100 9.07 9.85 2.75
C MET A 100 9.15 10.08 1.23
N VAL A 101 8.75 9.08 0.43
CA VAL A 101 8.75 9.17 -1.04
C VAL A 101 7.48 9.84 -1.57
N ALA A 102 6.36 9.67 -0.87
CA ALA A 102 5.05 10.14 -1.29
C ALA A 102 4.92 11.67 -1.28
N ARG A 103 4.10 12.19 -2.19
CA ARG A 103 3.83 13.64 -2.32
C ARG A 103 2.33 13.92 -2.19
N ASN A 104 1.99 15.13 -1.73
CA ASN A 104 0.62 15.67 -1.75
C ASN A 104 -0.44 14.71 -1.16
N ALA A 105 -1.45 14.35 -1.96
CA ALA A 105 -2.55 13.48 -1.56
C ALA A 105 -2.11 12.04 -1.21
N ASP A 106 -1.04 11.55 -1.83
CA ASP A 106 -0.53 10.20 -1.55
C ASP A 106 0.11 10.14 -0.17
N ALA A 107 0.86 11.19 0.22
CA ALA A 107 1.45 11.28 1.55
C ALA A 107 0.38 11.28 2.66
N ARG A 108 -0.74 11.97 2.42
CA ARG A 108 -1.88 11.95 3.34
C ARG A 108 -2.50 10.55 3.44
N THR A 109 -2.77 9.90 2.31
CA THR A 109 -3.35 8.56 2.29
C THR A 109 -2.42 7.56 2.98
N LEU A 110 -1.12 7.61 2.74
CA LEU A 110 -0.13 6.75 3.38
C LEU A 110 0.05 7.04 4.88
N GLY A 111 -0.14 8.29 5.32
CA GLY A 111 -0.22 8.61 6.75
C GLY A 111 -1.41 7.95 7.45
N GLU A 112 -2.56 7.86 6.77
CA GLU A 112 -3.74 7.15 7.26
C GLU A 112 -3.53 5.64 7.25
N VAL A 113 -2.89 5.09 6.21
CA VAL A 113 -2.49 3.67 6.16
C VAL A 113 -1.56 3.33 7.33
N ALA A 114 -0.56 4.17 7.60
CA ALA A 114 0.35 3.96 8.73
C ALA A 114 -0.39 4.04 10.07
N SER A 115 -1.26 5.03 10.25
CA SER A 115 -2.07 5.18 11.47
C SER A 115 -2.97 3.96 11.68
N ALA A 116 -3.60 3.48 10.61
CA ALA A 116 -4.42 2.27 10.64
C ALA A 116 -3.58 1.03 10.99
N PHE A 117 -2.39 0.89 10.40
CA PHE A 117 -1.47 -0.19 10.75
C PHE A 117 -1.10 -0.17 12.24
N TYR A 118 -0.69 0.97 12.80
CA TYR A 118 -0.33 1.05 14.22
C TYR A 118 -1.50 0.76 15.15
N SER A 119 -2.75 1.03 14.74
CA SER A 119 -3.93 0.62 15.49
C SER A 119 -4.15 -0.90 15.49
N VAL A 120 -3.74 -1.58 14.40
CA VAL A 120 -3.85 -3.04 14.25
C VAL A 120 -2.80 -3.77 15.10
N VAL A 121 -1.58 -3.23 15.25
CA VAL A 121 -0.47 -3.88 15.97
C VAL A 121 -0.81 -4.26 17.42
N ASN A 122 -1.76 -3.56 18.05
CA ASN A 122 -2.16 -3.83 19.43
C ASN A 122 -3.31 -4.86 19.55
N LEU A 123 -3.82 -5.40 18.44
CA LEU A 123 -4.89 -6.39 18.43
C LEU A 123 -4.37 -7.83 18.69
N PRO A 124 -5.23 -8.79 19.04
CA PRO A 124 -4.86 -10.21 19.07
C PRO A 124 -4.31 -10.71 17.72
N PRO A 125 -3.38 -11.68 17.69
CA PRO A 125 -2.73 -12.14 16.45
C PRO A 125 -3.68 -12.53 15.31
N ILE A 126 -4.78 -13.23 15.65
CA ILE A 126 -5.82 -13.62 14.69
C ILE A 126 -6.48 -12.40 14.05
N GLU A 127 -6.79 -11.37 14.84
CA GLU A 127 -7.36 -10.12 14.34
C GLU A 127 -6.35 -9.35 13.51
N GLN A 128 -5.08 -9.29 13.94
CA GLN A 128 -4.00 -8.67 13.15
C GLN A 128 -3.90 -9.30 11.77
N ARG A 129 -3.87 -10.64 11.69
CA ARG A 129 -3.85 -11.38 10.43
C ARG A 129 -5.04 -11.03 9.55
N ALA A 130 -6.25 -11.08 10.11
CA ALA A 130 -7.49 -10.77 9.41
C ALA A 130 -7.42 -9.41 8.73
N ARG A 131 -6.98 -8.39 9.48
CA ARG A 131 -6.81 -7.04 8.99
C ARG A 131 -5.73 -6.97 7.92
N LEU A 132 -4.50 -7.34 8.26
CA LEU A 132 -3.35 -7.22 7.36
C LEU A 132 -3.58 -7.90 6.01
N SER A 133 -4.33 -9.01 5.95
CA SER A 133 -4.69 -9.67 4.68
C SER A 133 -5.52 -8.81 3.71
N GLN A 134 -6.27 -7.82 4.21
CA GLN A 134 -7.10 -6.91 3.41
C GLN A 134 -6.32 -5.71 2.89
N LEU A 135 -5.19 -5.38 3.51
CA LEU A 135 -4.41 -4.18 3.19
C LEU A 135 -3.88 -4.16 1.74
N PRO A 136 -3.36 -5.27 1.16
CA PRO A 136 -2.89 -5.28 -0.22
C PRO A 136 -3.99 -4.91 -1.22
N GLU A 137 -5.21 -5.42 -1.01
CA GLU A 137 -6.34 -5.16 -1.89
C GLU A 137 -6.83 -3.71 -1.77
N LEU A 138 -6.80 -3.13 -0.57
CA LEU A 138 -7.10 -1.71 -0.38
C LEU A 138 -6.04 -0.80 -1.02
N ILE A 139 -4.76 -1.15 -0.93
CA ILE A 139 -3.68 -0.44 -1.63
C ILE A 139 -3.89 -0.53 -3.14
N ARG A 140 -4.21 -1.72 -3.68
CA ARG A 140 -4.52 -1.90 -5.11
C ARG A 140 -5.69 -1.02 -5.55
N LYS A 141 -6.81 -1.07 -4.83
CA LYS A 141 -8.02 -0.26 -5.11
C LYS A 141 -7.72 1.23 -5.04
N TRP A 142 -6.92 1.67 -4.08
CA TRP A 142 -6.49 3.05 -3.97
C TRP A 142 -5.69 3.47 -5.21
N ARG A 143 -4.70 2.69 -5.62
CA ARG A 143 -3.84 3.00 -6.78
C ARG A 143 -4.60 3.02 -8.10
N LEU A 144 -5.65 2.22 -8.23
CA LEU A 144 -6.53 2.22 -9.40
C LEU A 144 -7.63 3.28 -9.34
N GLY A 145 -7.71 4.07 -8.27
CA GLY A 145 -8.75 5.08 -8.06
C GLY A 145 -10.15 4.49 -7.75
N GLU A 146 -10.23 3.18 -7.49
CA GLU A 146 -11.47 2.46 -7.20
C GLU A 146 -12.07 2.83 -5.82
N LEU A 147 -11.26 3.36 -4.89
CA LEU A 147 -11.73 3.84 -3.58
C LEU A 147 -12.45 5.20 -3.63
N GLY A 148 -12.55 5.82 -4.82
CA GLY A 148 -13.22 7.09 -5.01
C GLY A 148 -12.47 8.28 -4.39
N LYS A 149 -13.20 9.36 -4.10
CA LYS A 149 -12.63 10.66 -3.71
C LYS A 149 -12.01 10.69 -2.31
N GLN A 150 -12.34 9.73 -1.44
CA GLN A 150 -11.94 9.70 -0.04
C GLN A 150 -11.32 8.35 0.38
N PRO A 151 -10.19 7.95 -0.22
CA PRO A 151 -9.59 6.64 0.01
C PRO A 151 -9.24 6.39 1.49
N TRP A 152 -8.93 7.44 2.25
CA TRP A 152 -8.64 7.35 3.68
C TRP A 152 -9.79 6.73 4.49
N THR A 153 -11.06 6.98 4.14
CA THR A 153 -12.20 6.40 4.86
C THR A 153 -12.21 4.87 4.80
N ALA A 154 -11.72 4.28 3.70
CA ALA A 154 -11.58 2.84 3.56
C ALA A 154 -10.47 2.29 4.46
N PHE A 155 -9.35 3.02 4.61
CA PHE A 155 -8.26 2.63 5.50
C PHE A 155 -8.62 2.81 6.98
N THR A 156 -9.39 3.85 7.32
CA THR A 156 -9.97 4.01 8.65
C THR A 156 -10.95 2.88 8.97
N ARG A 157 -11.81 2.47 8.02
CA ARG A 157 -12.64 1.27 8.21
C ARG A 157 -11.80 0.02 8.35
N PHE A 158 -10.74 -0.15 7.57
CA PHE A 158 -9.81 -1.26 7.78
C PHE A 158 -9.25 -1.31 9.22
N ALA A 159 -8.97 -0.16 9.85
CA ALA A 159 -8.52 -0.11 11.24
C ALA A 159 -9.63 -0.54 12.23
N PHE A 160 -10.85 -0.02 12.05
CA PHE A 160 -11.89 -0.06 13.08
C PHE A 160 -13.06 -1.00 12.78
N ASP A 161 -13.26 -1.43 11.54
CA ASP A 161 -14.44 -2.12 11.02
C ASP A 161 -14.24 -3.65 10.96
N VAL A 162 -14.03 -4.30 12.12
CA VAL A 162 -14.36 -5.73 12.30
C VAL A 162 -15.73 -5.65 12.96
N ASP A 163 -16.67 -4.94 12.33
CA ASP A 163 -17.96 -4.69 12.97
C ASP A 163 -18.83 -5.95 12.77
N ARG A 164 -18.73 -6.81 13.79
CA ARG A 164 -19.85 -7.36 14.55
C ARG A 164 -20.90 -8.27 13.89
N ARG A 165 -20.90 -8.48 12.57
CA ARG A 165 -21.93 -9.33 11.91
C ARG A 165 -21.57 -10.80 11.75
N ALA A 166 -20.29 -11.12 11.76
CA ALA A 166 -19.80 -12.47 11.60
C ALA A 166 -18.76 -12.67 12.68
N GLY A 167 -19.02 -13.52 13.68
CA GLY A 167 -17.99 -14.03 14.59
C GLY A 167 -16.95 -14.90 13.87
N THR A 168 -16.68 -14.62 12.60
CA THR A 168 -15.78 -15.34 11.72
C THR A 168 -14.99 -14.31 10.94
N THR A 169 -13.69 -14.33 11.18
CA THR A 169 -12.66 -13.74 10.32
C THR A 169 -13.00 -14.10 8.87
N PRO A 170 -13.14 -13.13 7.94
CA PRO A 170 -13.28 -13.49 6.52
C PRO A 170 -12.10 -14.39 6.15
N PRO A 171 -12.35 -15.54 5.49
CA PRO A 171 -11.28 -16.44 5.14
C PRO A 171 -10.23 -15.67 4.32
N PRO A 172 -8.93 -15.87 4.57
CA PRO A 172 -7.90 -15.26 3.75
C PRO A 172 -8.20 -15.49 2.27
N PRO A 173 -7.86 -14.56 1.37
CA PRO A 173 -8.11 -14.74 -0.07
C PRO A 173 -7.26 -15.88 -0.69
N TRP A 174 -6.43 -16.52 0.13
CA TRP A 174 -5.70 -17.75 -0.17
C TRP A 174 -6.10 -18.84 0.82
N ASP A 175 -6.34 -20.06 0.34
CA ASP A 175 -6.60 -21.22 1.18
C ASP A 175 -5.32 -21.63 1.93
N PRO A 176 -5.30 -21.65 3.29
CA PRO A 176 -4.17 -22.14 4.07
C PRO A 176 -3.89 -23.65 3.83
N MET A 177 -4.81 -24.39 3.20
CA MET A 177 -4.61 -25.80 2.81
C MET A 177 -4.19 -26.00 1.34
N GLY A 178 -3.91 -24.94 0.58
CA GLY A 178 -3.42 -25.07 -0.80
C GLY A 178 -4.45 -25.61 -1.81
N ARG A 179 -5.75 -25.64 -1.48
CA ARG A 179 -6.79 -25.92 -2.47
C ARG A 179 -7.14 -24.62 -3.17
N VAL A 180 -6.82 -24.57 -4.46
CA VAL A 180 -7.40 -23.58 -5.36
C VAL A 180 -8.91 -23.66 -5.21
N VAL A 181 -9.54 -22.62 -4.67
CA VAL A 181 -11.00 -22.46 -4.75
C VAL A 181 -11.31 -22.11 -6.19
N THR A 182 -11.31 -23.12 -7.07
CA THR A 182 -12.04 -23.03 -8.32
C THR A 182 -13.49 -22.90 -7.91
N LYS A 183 -14.08 -21.72 -8.14
CA LYS A 183 -15.54 -21.58 -8.16
C LYS A 183 -16.05 -22.51 -9.26
N HIS A 184 -16.36 -23.73 -8.86
CA HIS A 184 -17.10 -24.69 -9.64
C HIS A 184 -18.32 -25.09 -8.80
N ASN A 185 -19.39 -24.33 -8.98
CA ASN A 185 -20.68 -24.95 -9.16
C ASN A 185 -21.63 -23.98 -9.88
N GLN A 186 -21.75 -24.22 -11.18
CA GLN A 186 -23.06 -24.24 -11.82
C GLN A 186 -23.87 -25.43 -11.24
N SER A 187 -25.19 -25.25 -11.16
CA SER A 187 -26.27 -26.27 -11.29
C SER A 187 -27.16 -26.51 -10.06
N GLY A 188 -28.46 -26.23 -10.24
CA GLY A 188 -29.63 -26.82 -9.57
C GLY A 188 -29.91 -26.29 -8.15
N LEU A 189 -31.08 -25.75 -7.80
CA LEU A 189 -32.46 -25.94 -8.28
C LEU A 189 -33.23 -24.61 -8.23
#